data_AF-A0A4R8DIB5-F1
#
_entry.id   AF-A0A4R8DIB5-F1
#
_cell.length_a   1.000
_cell.length_b   1.000
_cell.length_c   1.000
_cell.angle_alpha   90.00
_cell.angle_beta   90.00
_cell.angle_gamma   90.00
#
_symmetry.space_group_name_H-M   'P 1'
#
loop_
_entity.id
_entity.type
_entity.pdbx_description
1 polymer ?
#
loop_
_entity_poly.entity_id
_entity_poly.type
_entity_poly.pdbx_seq_one_letter_code
_entity_poly.pdbx_strand_id
1 'polypeptide(L)'
;MKKDNRYLAVQSILEREKSIKFNELFDIIPRTVVASDMAQDYRTFAGKVRNPESFTIAELASLSRLFEVDPHKLLELILPHVRLPKKKL
;
A
#
# COMPACT_ATOMS: atom_id res chain seq x y z
N MET A 1 -1.97 22.16 1.62
CA MET A 1 -1.79 21.30 0.43
C MET A 1 -3.17 20.81 0.01
N LYS A 2 -3.58 21.03 -1.24
CA LYS A 2 -4.83 20.46 -1.77
C LYS A 2 -4.61 18.95 -1.84
N LYS A 3 -5.36 18.15 -1.07
CA LYS A 3 -5.27 16.68 -1.13
C LYS A 3 -5.56 16.26 -2.56
N ASP A 4 -4.65 15.47 -3.11
CA ASP A 4 -4.80 14.93 -4.44
C ASP A 4 -6.01 13.97 -4.44
N ASN A 5 -6.97 14.25 -5.33
CA ASN A 5 -8.24 13.52 -5.42
C ASN A 5 -8.04 12.00 -5.63
N ARG A 6 -6.87 11.58 -6.12
CA ARG A 6 -6.52 10.17 -6.28
C ARG A 6 -6.43 9.44 -4.93
N TYR A 7 -5.97 10.10 -3.87
CA TYR A 7 -5.97 9.52 -2.52
C TYR A 7 -7.39 9.27 -2.00
N LEU A 8 -8.32 10.20 -2.26
CA LEU A 8 -9.73 10.04 -1.90
C LEU A 8 -10.40 8.89 -2.67
N ALA A 9 -10.02 8.68 -3.94
CA ALA A 9 -10.49 7.55 -4.74
C ALA A 9 -9.99 6.22 -4.18
N VAL A 10 -8.70 6.14 -3.82
CA VAL A 10 -8.12 4.95 -3.18
C VAL A 10 -8.80 4.65 -1.85
N GLN A 11 -9.00 5.67 -1.00
CA GLN A 11 -9.72 5.53 0.27
C GLN A 11 -11.12 4.94 0.06
N SER A 12 -11.89 5.53 -0.86
CA SER A 12 -13.26 5.09 -1.16
C SER A 12 -13.33 3.63 -1.61
N ILE A 13 -12.33 3.18 -2.37
CA ILE A 13 -12.26 1.80 -2.85
C ILE A 13 -11.89 0.85 -1.71
N LEU A 14 -10.89 1.19 -0.90
CA LEU A 14 -10.51 0.42 0.29
C LEU A 14 -11.61 0.31 1.35
N GLU A 15 -12.59 1.22 1.34
CA GLU A 15 -13.75 1.16 2.22
C GLU A 15 -14.89 0.31 1.68
N ARG A 16 -15.06 0.25 0.35
CA ARG A 16 -16.20 -0.41 -0.29
C ARG A 16 -15.88 -1.82 -0.77
N GLU A 17 -14.66 -2.05 -1.21
CA GLU A 17 -14.28 -3.24 -1.96
C GLU A 17 -13.47 -4.20 -1.10
N LYS A 18 -14.04 -5.38 -0.84
CA LYS A 18 -13.45 -6.39 0.04
C LYS A 18 -12.31 -7.20 -0.61
N SER A 19 -12.14 -7.12 -1.92
CA SER A 19 -11.29 -8.03 -2.69
C SER A 19 -10.30 -7.34 -3.64
N ILE A 20 -10.09 -6.02 -3.50
CA ILE A 20 -9.06 -5.33 -4.30
C ILE A 20 -7.68 -5.86 -3.96
N LYS A 21 -6.78 -6.00 -4.93
CA LYS A 21 -5.38 -6.35 -4.66
C LYS A 21 -4.56 -5.11 -4.35
N PHE A 22 -3.54 -5.26 -3.50
CA PHE A 22 -2.65 -4.15 -3.13
C PHE A 22 -2.06 -3.41 -4.34
N ASN A 23 -1.72 -4.13 -5.41
CA ASN A 23 -1.11 -3.54 -6.61
C ASN A 23 -2.08 -2.72 -7.46
N GLU A 24 -3.37 -3.04 -7.40
CA GLU A 24 -4.44 -2.38 -8.17
C GLU A 24 -4.73 -0.97 -7.64
N LEU A 25 -4.40 -0.70 -6.37
CA LEU A 25 -4.43 0.65 -5.79
C LEU A 25 -3.62 1.65 -6.63
N PHE A 26 -2.52 1.16 -7.21
CA PHE A 26 -1.58 2.00 -7.96
C PHE A 26 -1.96 2.22 -9.42
N ASP A 27 -3.07 1.64 -9.88
CA ASP A 27 -3.69 2.00 -11.16
C ASP A 27 -4.54 3.28 -11.01
N ILE A 28 -5.00 3.58 -9.78
CA ILE A 28 -5.76 4.80 -9.44
C ILE A 28 -4.80 5.95 -9.08
N ILE A 29 -3.77 5.65 -8.29
CA ILE A 29 -2.75 6.62 -7.90
C ILE A 29 -1.35 6.20 -8.40
N PRO A 30 -0.65 7.03 -9.19
CA PRO A 30 0.66 6.67 -9.69
C PRO A 30 1.67 6.42 -8.57
N ARG A 31 2.44 5.33 -8.71
CA ARG A 31 3.52 4.96 -7.79
C ARG A 31 4.56 6.08 -7.61
N THR A 32 4.79 6.90 -8.63
CA THR A 32 5.71 8.05 -8.57
C THR A 32 5.24 9.12 -7.59
N VAL A 33 3.92 9.36 -7.52
CA VAL A 33 3.31 10.32 -6.59
C VAL A 33 3.45 9.80 -5.18
N VAL A 34 3.06 8.54 -4.95
CA VAL A 34 3.14 7.93 -3.62
C VAL A 34 4.58 7.83 -3.13
N ALA A 35 5.52 7.45 -3.99
CA ALA A 35 6.95 7.41 -3.64
C ALA A 35 7.48 8.79 -3.23
N SER A 36 7.11 9.84 -3.99
CA SER A 36 7.46 11.22 -3.66
C SER A 36 6.88 11.66 -2.31
N ASP A 37 5.60 11.37 -2.07
CA ASP A 37 4.89 11.76 -0.85
C ASP A 37 5.36 10.97 0.39
N MET A 38 5.91 9.77 0.18
CA MET A 38 6.59 8.99 1.21
C MET A 38 8.06 9.36 1.39
N ALA A 39 8.60 10.30 0.59
CA ALA A 39 10.02 10.62 0.51
C ALA A 39 10.91 9.39 0.27
N GLN A 40 10.46 8.47 -0.57
CA GLN A 40 11.19 7.25 -0.95
C GLN A 40 11.65 7.31 -2.40
N ASP A 41 12.80 6.68 -2.67
CA ASP A 41 13.24 6.43 -4.03
C ASP A 41 12.19 5.61 -4.80
N TYR A 42 11.85 6.06 -6.01
CA TYR A 42 10.82 5.43 -6.84
C TYR A 42 11.12 3.96 -7.13
N ARG A 43 12.38 3.61 -7.42
CA ARG A 43 12.76 2.23 -7.75
C ARG A 43 12.55 1.31 -6.55
N THR A 44 12.89 1.80 -5.36
CA THR A 44 12.69 1.12 -4.08
C THR A 44 11.19 0.91 -3.82
N PHE A 45 10.40 1.98 -3.89
CA PHE A 45 8.97 1.92 -3.69
C PHE A 45 8.28 0.97 -4.70
N ALA A 46 8.60 1.10 -5.99
CA ALA A 46 8.05 0.24 -7.04
C ALA A 46 8.44 -1.23 -6.85
N GLY A 47 9.64 -1.51 -6.32
CA GLY A 47 10.06 -2.85 -5.93
C GLY A 47 9.19 -3.42 -4.81
N LYS A 48 8.92 -2.61 -3.77
CA LYS A 48 8.03 -3.00 -2.66
C LYS A 48 6.58 -3.18 -3.08
N VAL A 49 6.06 -2.35 -3.99
CA VAL A 49 4.74 -2.57 -4.57
C VAL A 49 4.70 -3.92 -5.30
N ARG A 50 5.72 -4.29 -6.07
CA ARG A 50 5.74 -5.61 -6.72
C ARG A 50 5.88 -6.76 -5.73
N ASN A 51 6.56 -6.55 -4.60
CA ASN A 51 6.70 -7.53 -3.53
C ASN A 51 6.21 -6.97 -2.17
N PRO A 52 4.89 -6.93 -1.92
CA PRO A 52 4.32 -6.20 -0.78
C PRO A 52 4.78 -6.69 0.59
N GLU A 53 5.23 -7.95 0.71
CA GLU A 53 5.80 -8.51 1.95
C GLU A 53 7.08 -7.80 2.43
N SER A 54 7.71 -7.00 1.57
CA SER A 54 8.92 -6.24 1.87
C SER A 54 8.66 -4.86 2.49
N PHE A 55 7.40 -4.46 2.65
CA PHE A 55 7.05 -3.27 3.43
C PHE A 55 7.22 -3.52 4.92
N THR A 56 7.86 -2.58 5.60
CA THR A 56 7.89 -2.58 7.07
C THR A 56 6.55 -2.07 7.62
N ILE A 57 6.22 -2.44 8.86
CA ILE A 57 5.01 -1.94 9.54
C ILE A 57 4.99 -0.40 9.61
N ALA A 58 6.14 0.24 9.80
CA ALA A 58 6.26 1.70 9.83
C ALA A 58 5.93 2.34 8.47
N GLU A 59 6.34 1.71 7.37
CA GLU A 59 6.00 2.16 6.02
C GLU A 59 4.52 1.95 5.72
N LEU A 60 3.94 0.83 6.17
CA LEU A 60 2.50 0.59 6.05
C LEU A 60 1.67 1.62 6.83
N ALA A 61 2.10 1.98 8.04
CA ALA A 61 1.48 3.05 8.82
C ALA A 61 1.63 4.42 8.14
N SER A 62 2.72 4.65 7.41
CA SER A 62 2.91 5.89 6.63
C SER A 62 2.01 5.91 5.39
N LEU A 63 1.90 4.79 4.67
CA LEU A 63 0.94 4.61 3.57
C LEU A 63 -0.50 4.78 4.04
N SER A 64 -0.86 4.23 5.20
CA SER A 64 -2.23 4.33 5.73
C SER A 64 -2.61 5.77 6.06
N ARG A 65 -1.65 6.59 6.50
CA ARG A 65 -1.84 8.04 6.70
C ARG A 65 -2.03 8.78 5.39
N LEU A 66 -1.29 8.42 4.34
CA LEU A 66 -1.45 9.02 3.01
C LEU A 66 -2.80 8.64 2.37
N PHE A 67 -3.19 7.36 2.47
CA PHE A 67 -4.48 6.87 1.96
C PHE A 67 -5.66 7.18 2.88
N GLU A 68 -5.42 7.69 4.09
CA GLU A 68 -6.44 7.97 5.11
C GLU A 68 -7.33 6.76 5.44
N VAL A 69 -6.70 5.62 5.61
CA VAL A 69 -7.35 4.36 5.97
C VAL A 69 -6.73 3.77 7.23
N ASP A 70 -7.48 2.86 7.85
CA ASP A 70 -6.95 2.04 8.92
C ASP A 70 -5.76 1.18 8.40
N PRO A 71 -4.58 1.22 9.05
CA PRO A 71 -3.44 0.37 8.68
C PRO A 71 -3.76 -1.13 8.65
N HIS A 72 -4.74 -1.60 9.42
CA HIS A 72 -5.20 -3.00 9.37
C HIS A 72 -5.71 -3.39 7.99
N LYS A 73 -6.40 -2.48 7.27
CA LYS A 73 -6.88 -2.76 5.91
C LYS A 73 -5.73 -2.98 4.94
N LEU A 74 -4.69 -2.16 5.02
CA LEU A 74 -3.50 -2.34 4.18
C LEU A 74 -2.77 -3.65 4.52
N LEU A 75 -2.70 -4.00 5.80
CA LEU A 75 -2.12 -5.26 6.22
C LEU A 75 -2.91 -6.47 5.67
N GLU A 76 -4.24 -6.44 5.74
CA GLU A 76 -5.11 -7.48 5.17
C GLU A 76 -4.89 -7.69 3.67
N LEU A 77 -4.61 -6.62 2.92
CA LEU A 77 -4.29 -6.71 1.50
C LEU A 77 -2.93 -7.34 1.21
N ILE A 78 -1.98 -7.21 2.13
CA ILE A 78 -0.60 -7.68 1.96
C ILE A 78 -0.42 -9.10 2.50
N LEU A 79 -1.14 -9.46 3.56
CA LEU A 79 -1.03 -10.77 4.22
C LEU A 79 -1.09 -11.97 3.26
N PRO A 80 -1.97 -12.02 2.23
CA PRO A 80 -1.99 -13.11 1.26
C PRO A 80 -0.70 -13.29 0.45
N HIS A 81 0.13 -12.24 0.37
CA HIS A 81 1.40 -12.26 -0.35
C HIS A 81 2.59 -12.67 0.52
N VAL A 82 2.44 -12.67 1.85
CA VAL A 82 3.52 -12.95 2.79
C VAL A 82 3.86 -14.44 2.77
N ARG A 83 5.08 -14.76 2.36
CA ARG A 83 5.60 -16.13 2.44
C ARG A 83 6.12 -16.44 3.84
N LEU A 84 5.32 -17.15 4.63
CA LEU A 84 5.79 -17.65 5.92
C LEU A 84 6.85 -18.73 5.71
N PRO A 85 8.00 -18.68 6.41
CA PRO A 85 8.95 -19.77 6.38
C PRO A 85 8.28 -21.05 6.87
N LYS A 86 8.47 -22.16 6.16
CA LYS A 86 7.96 -23.46 6.60
C LYS A 86 8.58 -23.76 7.97
N LYS A 87 7.72 -24.04 8.96
CA LYS A 87 8.16 -24.51 10.29
C LYS A 87 9.04 -25.74 10.07
N LYS A 88 10.31 -25.68 10.46
CA LYS A 88 11.14 -26.89 10.55
C LYS A 88 10.52 -27.73 11.67
N LEU A 89 9.88 -28.83 11.29
CA LEU A 89 9.43 -29.89 12.20
C LEU A 89 10.65 -30.68 12.66
#